data_AF-A0A9D7NAU1-F1
#
_entry.id   AF-A0A9D7NAU1-F1
#
_cell.length_a   1.000
_cell.length_b   1.000
_cell.length_c   1.000
_cell.angle_alpha   90.00
_cell.angle_beta   90.00
_cell.angle_gamma   90.00
#
_symmetry.space_group_name_H-M   'P 1'
#
loop_
_entity.id
_entity.type
_entity.pdbx_description
1 polymer ?
#
loop_
_entity_poly.entity_id
_entity_poly.type
_entity_poly.pdbx_seq_one_letter_code
_entity_poly.pdbx_strand_id
1 'polypeptide(L)' 'MGHTNLGFLSLLALTFSCKPKDLGTTISGDAAAKVYVAPGQKDEFYSFVSGGFNGQMSVYGIPSGRLLRIIP' A
#
# COMPACT_ATOMS: atom_id res chain seq x y z
N MET A 1 -21.88 44.87 -5.08
CA MET A 1 -21.21 43.93 -4.16
C MET A 1 -22.08 42.69 -4.00
N GLY A 2 -21.69 41.52 -4.53
CA GLY A 2 -22.55 40.33 -4.43
C GLY A 2 -21.88 38.98 -4.72
N HIS A 3 -20.65 38.95 -5.24
CA HIS A 3 -19.97 37.71 -5.62
C HIS A 3 -18.94 37.20 -4.60
N THR A 4 -18.65 37.95 -3.53
CA THR A 4 -17.64 37.56 -2.52
C THR A 4 -18.13 36.61 -1.44
N ASN A 5 -19.44 36.53 -1.18
CA ASN A 5 -20.00 35.63 -0.13
C ASN A 5 -20.24 34.19 -0.59
N LEU A 6 -20.47 33.95 -1.89
CA LEU A 6 -20.77 32.61 -2.40
C LEU A 6 -19.52 31.73 -2.53
N GLY A 7 -18.35 32.34 -2.82
CA GLY A 7 -17.07 31.63 -2.90
C GLY A 7 -16.55 31.14 -1.55
N PHE A 8 -16.83 31.87 -0.47
CA PHE A 8 -16.37 31.51 0.88
C PHE A 8 -17.11 30.29 1.45
N LEU A 9 -18.39 30.13 1.10
CA LEU A 9 -19.20 28.97 1.50
C LEU A 9 -18.80 27.69 0.77
N SER A 10 -18.30 27.80 -0.47
CA SER A 10 -17.83 26.65 -1.25
C SER A 10 -16.50 26.08 -0.76
N LEU A 11 -15.65 26.90 -0.14
CA LEU A 11 -14.35 26.47 0.38
C LEU A 11 -14.49 25.66 1.68
N LEU A 12 -15.54 25.91 2.48
CA LEU A 12 -15.82 25.19 3.72
C LEU A 12 -16.44 23.80 3.48
N ALA A 13 -17.06 23.57 2.32
CA ALA A 13 -17.66 22.29 1.96
C ALA A 13 -16.61 21.22 1.61
N LEU A 14 -15.41 21.63 1.17
CA LEU A 14 -14.34 20.71 0.75
C LEU A 14 -13.60 20.08 1.94
N THR A 15 -13.65 20.67 3.14
CA THR A 15 -12.95 20.15 4.32
C THR A 15 -13.70 19.01 5.03
N PHE A 16 -14.98 18.78 4.73
CA PHE A 16 -15.78 17.69 5.34
C PHE A 16 -15.82 16.40 4.53
N SER A 17 -15.29 16.40 3.31
CA SER A 17 -15.33 15.23 2.40
C SER A 17 -14.15 14.27 2.62
N CYS A 18 -13.07 14.73 3.25
CA CYS A 18 -11.97 13.86 3.68
C CYS A 18 -12.11 13.51 5.17
N LYS A 19 -13.09 12.68 5.51
CA LYS A 19 -13.04 11.95 6.78
C LYS A 19 -12.01 10.83 6.62
N PRO A 20 -10.86 10.84 7.33
CA PRO A 20 -10.00 9.66 7.36
C PRO A 20 -10.85 8.52 7.94
N LYS A 21 -11.10 7.49 7.11
CA LYS A 21 -11.68 6.23 7.56
C LYS A 21 -10.78 5.72 8.69
N ASP A 22 -11.39 5.34 9.80
CA ASP A 22 -10.76 4.81 11.00
C ASP A 22 -9.44 4.07 10.71
N LEU A 23 -8.33 4.63 11.18
CA LEU A 23 -6.98 4.06 11.07
C LEU A 23 -6.73 2.99 12.15
N GLY A 24 -7.68 2.78 13.07
CA GLY A 24 -7.53 1.91 14.23
C GLY A 24 -7.61 0.42 13.90
N THR A 25 -8.30 0.06 12.81
CA THR A 25 -8.52 -1.35 12.46
C THR A 25 -7.34 -1.99 11.70
N THR A 26 -6.46 -1.20 11.08
CA THR A 26 -5.35 -1.72 10.23
C THR A 26 -4.01 -1.86 10.97
N ILE A 27 -3.83 -1.18 12.11
CA ILE A 27 -2.57 -1.21 12.89
C ILE A 27 -2.63 -2.24 14.04
N SER A 28 -3.77 -2.90 14.24
CA SER A 28 -3.94 -3.90 15.31
C SER A 28 -3.19 -5.21 14.99
N GLY A 29 -1.88 -5.21 15.25
CA GLY A 29 -1.15 -6.30 15.92
C GLY A 29 -0.78 -7.57 15.16
N ASP A 30 -1.35 -7.89 14.00
CA ASP A 30 -1.14 -9.23 13.39
C ASP A 30 -0.41 -9.23 12.02
N ALA A 31 -0.13 -8.07 11.44
CA ALA A 31 0.52 -8.01 10.12
C ALA A 31 1.94 -8.60 10.13
N ALA A 32 2.69 -8.39 11.21
CA ALA A 32 4.07 -8.87 11.35
C ALA A 32 4.15 -10.40 11.47
N ALA A 33 3.17 -11.04 12.14
CA ALA A 33 3.13 -12.49 12.27
C ALA A 33 2.83 -13.17 10.93
N LYS A 34 1.95 -12.58 10.11
CA LYS A 34 1.54 -13.16 8.82
C LYS A 34 2.63 -13.18 7.75
N VAL A 35 3.60 -12.27 7.83
CA VAL A 35 4.72 -12.19 6.88
C VAL A 35 5.99 -12.84 7.40
N TYR A 36 5.99 -13.32 8.65
CA TYR A 36 7.17 -13.91 9.25
C TYR A 36 7.37 -15.35 8.75
N VAL A 37 8.47 -15.55 8.04
CA VAL A 37 8.96 -16.88 7.63
C VAL A 37 10.32 -17.12 8.26
N ALA A 38 10.41 -18.14 9.11
CA ALA A 38 11.62 -18.44 9.85
C ALA A 38 12.82 -18.75 8.92
N PRO A 39 14.07 -18.42 9.31
CA PRO A 39 15.25 -18.79 8.54
C PRO A 39 15.31 -20.29 8.26
N GLY A 40 15.55 -20.67 6.99
CA GLY A 40 15.58 -22.07 6.54
C GLY A 40 14.23 -22.63 6.06
N GLN A 41 13.12 -21.92 6.32
CA GLN A 41 11.82 -22.24 5.74
C GLN A 41 11.65 -21.57 4.36
N LYS A 42 10.82 -22.17 3.51
CA LYS A 42 10.49 -21.64 2.18
C LYS A 42 9.18 -20.87 2.22
N ASP A 43 9.07 -19.89 1.34
CA ASP A 43 7.79 -19.27 1.01
C ASP A 43 6.86 -20.26 0.31
N GLU A 44 5.56 -20.09 0.51
CA GLU A 44 4.54 -20.96 -0.08
C GLU A 44 4.38 -20.68 -1.58
N PHE A 45 4.43 -19.40 -1.96
CA PHE A 45 4.22 -18.97 -3.34
C PHE A 45 5.38 -18.16 -3.89
N TYR A 46 5.52 -18.25 -5.21
CA TYR A 46 6.36 -17.36 -6.01
C TYR A 46 5.49 -16.28 -6.64
N SER A 47 5.90 -15.02 -6.47
CA SER A 47 5.30 -13.89 -7.17
C SER A 47 6.25 -13.38 -8.24
N PHE A 48 5.80 -13.43 -9.50
CA PHE A 48 6.53 -12.92 -10.66
C PHE A 48 5.97 -11.55 -11.03
N VAL A 49 6.80 -10.53 -10.91
CA VAL A 49 6.38 -9.12 -11.07
C VAL A 49 7.24 -8.47 -12.14
N SER A 50 6.62 -7.66 -13.01
CA SER A 50 7.36 -6.90 -14.02
C SER A 50 8.22 -5.81 -13.38
N GLY A 51 9.40 -5.57 -13.93
CA GLY A 51 10.33 -4.53 -13.52
C GLY A 51 9.95 -3.13 -14.03
N GLY A 52 8.76 -2.99 -14.62
CA GLY A 52 8.31 -1.75 -15.24
C GLY A 52 9.29 -1.27 -16.30
N PHE A 53 9.72 -0.01 -16.17
CA PHE A 53 10.65 0.63 -17.10
C PHE A 53 12.02 -0.06 -17.18
N ASN A 54 12.44 -0.78 -16.14
CA ASN A 54 13.72 -1.51 -16.13
C ASN A 54 13.68 -2.81 -16.96
N GLY A 55 12.52 -3.25 -17.45
CA GLY A 55 12.37 -4.39 -18.37
C GLY A 55 12.59 -5.79 -17.78
N GLN A 56 13.29 -5.90 -16.65
CA GLN A 56 13.55 -7.14 -15.92
C GLN A 56 12.28 -7.77 -15.32
N MET A 57 12.35 -9.04 -14.93
CA MET A 57 11.32 -9.71 -14.10
C MET A 57 11.86 -9.95 -12.69
N SER A 58 11.10 -9.58 -11.66
CA SER A 58 11.45 -9.82 -10.26
C SER A 58 10.66 -11.00 -9.71
N VAL A 59 11.35 -11.89 -8.98
CA VAL A 59 10.76 -13.07 -8.34
C VAL A 59 10.81 -12.89 -6.83
N TYR A 60 9.64 -12.85 -6.20
CA TYR A 60 9.49 -12.74 -4.75
C TYR A 60 8.91 -14.02 -4.15
N GLY A 61 9.21 -14.28 -2.88
CA GLY A 61 8.52 -15.27 -2.07
C GLY A 61 7.38 -14.64 -1.27
N ILE A 62 6.23 -15.32 -1.19
CA ILE A 62 5.06 -14.90 -0.42
C ILE A 62 4.75 -16.00 0.62
N PRO A 63 4.55 -15.64 1.91
CA PRO A 63 4.23 -14.30 2.43
C PRO A 63 5.44 -13.44 2.86
N SER A 64 6.68 -13.92 2.78
CA SER A 64 7.84 -13.20 3.34
C SER A 64 8.17 -11.88 2.63
N GLY A 65 7.72 -11.70 1.40
CA GLY A 65 8.04 -10.54 0.56
C GLY A 65 9.50 -10.49 0.14
N ARG A 66 10.28 -11.55 0.36
CA ARG A 66 11.71 -11.56 0.07
C ARG A 66 11.96 -11.64 -1.43
N LEU A 67 12.83 -10.77 -1.94
CA LEU A 67 13.34 -10.87 -3.31
C LEU A 67 14.24 -12.10 -3.43
N LEU A 68 13.86 -13.04 -4.29
CA LEU A 68 14.60 -14.26 -4.54
C LEU A 68 15.54 -14.11 -5.74
N ARG A 69 15.06 -13.48 -6.82
CA ARG A 69 15.86 -13.28 -8.03
C ARG A 69 15.33 -12.14 -8.89
N ILE A 70 16.26 -11.51 -9.62
CA ILE A 70 15.98 -10.70 -10.79
C ILE A 70 16.40 -11.50 -12.03
N ILE A 71 15.46 -11.68 -12.96
CA ILE A 71 15.71 -12.24 -14.28
C ILE A 71 15.89 -11.06 -15.24
N PRO A 72 17.06 -10.90 -15.87
CA PRO A 72 17.33 -9.80 -16.79
C PRO A 72 16.48 -9.91 -18.05
#